data_AF-A0A943L240-F1
#
_entry.id   AF-A0A943L240-F1
#
_cell.length_a   1.000
_cell.length_b   1.000
_cell.length_c   1.000
_cell.angle_alpha   90.00
_cell.angle_beta   90.00
_cell.angle_gamma   90.00
#
_symmetry.space_group_name_H-M   'P 1'
#
loop_
_entity.id
_entity.type
_entity.pdbx_description
1 polymer ?
#
loop_
_entity_poly.entity_id
_entity_poly.type
_entity_poly.pdbx_seq_one_letter_code
_entity_poly.pdbx_strand_id
1 'polypeptide(L)'
;MALINKLDKPIFLKEESKLKVYISKLQELYNKAEGSFKYKFEKELKIDIMGELGEKNIAYELKNSNMPMYVLHDVTLEIDDLSAQIDYIVVTRKRTFIIECKNLIGNI
;
A
#
# COMPACT_ATOMS: atom_id res chain seq x y z
N MET A 1 25.53 -16.51 23.88
CA MET A 1 24.58 -15.38 23.85
C MET A 1 24.62 -14.77 22.46
N ALA A 2 23.63 -15.10 21.61
CA ALA A 2 23.54 -14.59 20.24
C ALA A 2 23.06 -13.12 20.28
N LEU A 3 23.99 -12.16 20.22
CA LEU A 3 23.71 -10.75 20.51
C LEU A 3 23.90 -9.82 19.30
N ILE A 4 23.83 -10.36 18.08
CA ILE A 4 23.73 -9.55 16.86
C ILE A 4 22.66 -10.20 15.98
N ASN A 5 21.41 -9.77 16.13
CA ASN A 5 20.40 -9.94 15.07
C ASN A 5 20.84 -9.05 13.91
N LYS A 6 21.68 -9.60 13.03
CA LYS A 6 22.14 -8.90 11.84
C LYS A 6 20.94 -8.81 10.91
N LEU A 7 20.36 -7.61 10.79
CA LEU A 7 19.39 -7.33 9.74
C LEU A 7 20.09 -7.60 8.40
N ASP A 8 19.72 -8.68 7.74
CA ASP A 8 20.29 -9.19 6.51
C ASP A 8 19.28 -9.18 5.35
N LYS A 9 18.00 -9.08 5.69
CA LYS A 9 16.87 -9.03 4.75
C LYS A 9 15.89 -7.91 5.10
N PRO A 10 15.00 -7.55 4.17
CA PRO A 10 13.86 -6.68 4.45
C PRO A 10 12.96 -7.28 5.53
N ILE A 11 12.54 -6.46 6.49
CA ILE A 11 11.55 -6.81 7.51
C ILE A 11 10.39 -5.82 7.39
N PHE A 12 9.21 -6.32 7.05
CA PHE A 12 8.00 -5.52 7.10
C PHE A 12 7.45 -5.56 8.52
N LEU A 13 7.34 -4.38 9.13
CA LEU A 13 6.80 -4.21 10.48
C LEU A 13 5.30 -3.97 10.47
N LYS A 14 4.77 -3.48 9.34
CA LYS A 14 3.35 -3.31 9.05
C LYS A 14 3.13 -3.64 7.58
N GLU A 15 2.24 -4.58 7.29
CA GLU A 15 1.90 -5.01 5.92
C GLU A 15 0.43 -4.76 5.57
N GLU A 16 -0.41 -4.60 6.59
CA GLU A 16 -1.85 -4.46 6.42
C GLU A 16 -2.20 -3.17 5.69
N SER A 17 -3.06 -3.30 4.68
CA SER A 17 -3.61 -2.20 3.89
C SER A 17 -5.11 -2.11 4.12
N LYS A 18 -5.58 -0.90 4.45
CA LYS A 18 -7.02 -0.60 4.56
C LYS A 18 -7.73 -0.75 3.20
N LEU A 19 -7.01 -0.53 2.09
CA LEU A 19 -7.54 -0.60 0.73
C LEU A 19 -8.13 -1.98 0.42
N LYS A 20 -7.47 -3.07 0.85
CA LYS A 20 -7.97 -4.43 0.60
C LYS A 20 -9.32 -4.71 1.26
N VAL A 21 -9.52 -4.20 2.48
CA VAL A 21 -10.80 -4.32 3.20
C VAL A 21 -11.88 -3.50 2.49
N TYR A 22 -11.52 -2.31 2.01
CA TYR A 22 -12.41 -1.45 1.26
C TYR A 22 -12.85 -2.06 -0.08
N ILE A 23 -11.92 -2.56 -0.90
CA ILE A 23 -12.21 -3.27 -2.16
C ILE A 23 -13.16 -4.44 -1.91
N SER A 24 -12.93 -5.22 -0.85
CA SER A 24 -13.80 -6.35 -0.51
C SER A 24 -15.23 -5.91 -0.23
N LYS A 25 -15.43 -4.83 0.53
CA LYS A 25 -16.75 -4.25 0.80
C LYS A 25 -17.39 -3.68 -0.48
N LEU A 26 -16.61 -3.01 -1.33
CA LEU A 26 -17.10 -2.48 -2.60
C LEU A 26 -17.57 -3.58 -3.55
N GLN A 27 -16.86 -4.71 -3.57
CA GLN A 27 -17.23 -5.89 -4.34
C GLN A 27 -18.57 -6.47 -3.87
N GLU A 28 -18.81 -6.53 -2.56
CA GLU A 28 -20.10 -6.95 -2.01
C GLU A 28 -21.24 -6.02 -2.41
N LEU A 29 -21.02 -4.70 -2.40
CA LEU A 29 -22.00 -3.71 -2.83
C LEU A 29 -22.29 -3.82 -4.34
N TYR A 30 -21.24 -3.97 -5.16
CA TYR A 30 -21.36 -4.19 -6.60
C TYR A 30 -22.22 -5.41 -6.92
N ASN A 31 -22.04 -6.51 -6.18
CA ASN A 31 -22.81 -7.75 -6.38
C ASN A 31 -24.30 -7.59 -6.05
N LYS A 32 -24.65 -6.65 -5.16
CA LYS A 32 -26.04 -6.35 -4.76
C LYS A 32 -26.68 -5.23 -5.58
N ALA A 33 -25.89 -4.48 -6.36
CA ALA A 33 -26.35 -3.32 -7.10
C ALA A 33 -26.96 -3.70 -8.47
N GLU A 34 -27.96 -2.92 -8.90
CA GLU A 34 -28.62 -3.07 -10.20
C GLU A 34 -28.67 -1.72 -10.95
N GLY A 35 -28.92 -1.79 -12.26
CA GLY A 35 -29.08 -0.62 -13.11
C GLY A 35 -27.83 0.27 -13.19
N SER A 36 -28.05 1.58 -13.37
CA SER A 36 -26.99 2.58 -13.57
C SER A 36 -26.06 2.75 -12.37
N PHE A 37 -26.47 2.33 -11.17
CA PHE A 37 -25.67 2.42 -9.95
C PHE A 37 -24.53 1.39 -9.93
N LYS A 38 -24.72 0.23 -10.59
CA LYS A 38 -23.71 -0.83 -10.70
C LYS A 38 -22.46 -0.38 -11.44
N TYR A 39 -22.62 0.43 -12.49
CA TYR A 39 -21.51 0.97 -13.28
C TYR A 39 -20.58 1.89 -12.46
N LYS A 40 -21.12 2.61 -11.46
CA LYS A 40 -20.30 3.45 -10.57
C LYS A 40 -19.35 2.59 -9.75
N PHE A 41 -19.86 1.54 -9.12
CA PHE A 41 -19.04 0.60 -8.35
C PHE A 41 -18.03 -0.13 -9.22
N GLU A 42 -18.40 -0.51 -10.45
CA GLU A 42 -17.47 -1.15 -11.39
C GLU A 42 -16.25 -0.26 -11.70
N LYS A 43 -16.51 1.03 -11.97
CA LYS A 43 -15.44 1.99 -12.25
C LYS A 43 -14.53 2.20 -11.03
N GLU A 44 -15.12 2.35 -9.86
CA GLU A 44 -14.40 2.54 -8.59
C GLU A 44 -13.54 1.30 -8.26
N LEU A 45 -14.14 0.11 -8.28
CA LEU A 45 -13.42 -1.17 -8.13
C LEU A 45 -12.23 -1.27 -9.08
N LYS A 46 -12.40 -0.89 -10.35
CA LYS A 46 -11.32 -0.95 -11.33
C LYS A 46 -10.15 -0.04 -10.94
N ILE A 47 -10.42 1.17 -10.47
CA ILE A 47 -9.37 2.12 -10.04
C ILE A 47 -8.65 1.57 -8.80
N ASP A 48 -9.40 1.10 -7.80
CA ASP A 48 -8.83 0.62 -6.54
C ASP A 48 -8.01 -0.65 -6.71
N ILE A 49 -8.50 -1.62 -7.51
CA ILE A 49 -7.76 -2.86 -7.81
C ILE A 49 -6.46 -2.54 -8.53
N MET A 50 -6.45 -1.56 -9.44
CA MET A 50 -5.20 -1.11 -10.05
C MET A 50 -4.27 -0.53 -9.00
N GLY A 51 -4.74 0.40 -8.17
CA GLY A 51 -3.96 0.96 -7.05
C GLY A 51 -3.32 -0.12 -6.17
N GLU A 52 -4.13 -1.09 -5.72
CA GLU A 52 -3.67 -2.22 -4.90
C GLU A 52 -2.62 -3.07 -5.62
N LEU A 53 -2.74 -3.25 -6.94
CA LEU A 53 -1.75 -3.97 -7.74
C LEU A 53 -0.42 -3.22 -7.82
N GLY A 54 -0.47 -1.89 -7.95
CA GLY A 54 0.72 -1.04 -7.90
C GLY A 54 1.46 -1.15 -6.57
N GLU A 55 0.74 -1.03 -5.46
CA GLU A 55 1.29 -1.22 -4.12
C GLU A 55 1.89 -2.61 -3.94
N LYS A 56 1.18 -3.67 -4.37
CA LYS A 56 1.68 -5.06 -4.28
C LYS A 56 2.99 -5.25 -5.04
N ASN A 57 3.17 -4.60 -6.19
CA ASN A 57 4.42 -4.66 -6.93
C ASN A 57 5.56 -4.02 -6.13
N ILE A 58 5.34 -2.86 -5.52
CA ILE A 58 6.35 -2.21 -4.66
C ILE A 58 6.70 -3.13 -3.48
N ALA A 59 5.70 -3.70 -2.79
CA ALA A 59 5.94 -4.63 -1.70
C ALA A 59 6.75 -5.86 -2.16
N TYR A 60 6.48 -6.39 -3.35
CA TYR A 60 7.22 -7.50 -3.93
C TYR A 60 8.69 -7.14 -4.17
N GLU A 61 8.97 -6.00 -4.81
CA GLU A 61 10.33 -5.52 -5.05
C GLU A 61 11.08 -5.28 -3.74
N LEU A 62 10.44 -4.64 -2.76
CA LEU A 62 11.04 -4.40 -1.45
C LEU A 62 11.38 -5.71 -0.73
N LYS A 63 10.48 -6.70 -0.73
CA LYS A 63 10.71 -8.03 -0.11
C LYS A 63 11.88 -8.78 -0.76
N ASN A 64 12.05 -8.65 -2.07
CA ASN A 64 13.06 -9.37 -2.84
C ASN A 64 14.35 -8.56 -3.11
N SER A 65 14.45 -7.35 -2.57
CA SER A 65 15.61 -6.47 -2.75
C SER A 65 16.93 -7.01 -2.17
N ASN A 66 16.87 -8.00 -1.28
CA ASN A 66 18.02 -8.50 -0.50
C ASN A 66 18.77 -7.38 0.26
N MET A 67 18.08 -6.28 0.57
CA MET A 67 18.65 -5.14 1.28
C MET A 67 18.15 -5.12 2.74
N PRO A 68 19.05 -4.98 3.73
CA PRO A 68 18.67 -4.77 5.13
C PRO A 68 17.85 -3.50 5.33
N MET A 69 16.56 -3.64 5.60
CA MET A 69 15.65 -2.52 5.82
C MET A 69 14.46 -2.91 6.69
N TYR A 70 13.84 -1.90 7.29
CA TYR A 70 12.49 -1.99 7.84
C TYR A 70 11.51 -1.30 6.91
N VAL A 71 10.35 -1.89 6.72
CA VAL A 71 9.29 -1.36 5.85
C VAL A 71 8.01 -1.22 6.66
N LEU A 72 7.39 -0.03 6.57
CA LEU A 72 6.05 0.25 7.08
C LEU A 72 5.15 0.61 5.91
N HIS A 73 4.05 -0.13 5.75
CA HIS A 73 3.06 0.11 4.71
C HIS A 73 1.84 0.87 5.27
N ASP A 74 1.19 1.71 4.47
CA ASP A 74 -0.09 2.40 4.76
C ASP A 74 -0.05 3.12 6.12
N VAL A 75 0.86 4.10 6.24
CA VAL A 75 1.08 4.86 7.47
C VAL A 75 0.36 6.21 7.38
N THR A 76 -0.57 6.44 8.31
CA THR A 76 -1.18 7.76 8.49
C THR A 76 -0.40 8.54 9.54
N LEU A 77 0.07 9.74 9.18
CA LEU A 77 0.69 10.68 10.09
C LEU A 77 -0.25 11.88 10.31
N GLU A 78 -0.40 12.27 11.57
CA GLU A 78 -1.21 13.41 11.98
C GLU A 78 -0.33 14.40 12.74
N ILE A 79 -0.37 15.67 12.34
CA ILE A 79 0.35 16.79 12.98
C ILE A 79 -0.61 17.97 13.03
N ASP A 80 -0.98 18.39 14.24
CA ASP A 80 -2.02 19.40 14.47
C ASP A 80 -3.31 19.06 13.70
N ASP A 81 -3.77 19.94 12.80
CA ASP A 81 -4.95 19.75 11.96
C ASP A 81 -4.61 19.13 10.58
N LEU A 82 -3.36 18.69 10.35
CA LEU A 82 -2.91 18.11 9.09
C LEU A 82 -2.77 16.59 9.21
N SER A 83 -3.24 15.89 8.17
CA SER A 83 -3.06 14.45 8.03
C SER A 83 -2.48 14.10 6.67
N ALA A 84 -1.55 13.15 6.62
CA ALA A 84 -1.03 12.57 5.38
C ALA A 84 -1.00 11.05 5.47
N GLN A 85 -1.42 10.38 4.40
CA GLN A 85 -1.20 8.95 4.20
C GLN A 85 0.07 8.77 3.37
N ILE A 86 0.94 7.88 3.82
CA ILE A 86 2.17 7.49 3.13
C ILE A 86 2.06 6.01 2.80
N ASP A 87 2.23 5.68 1.52
CA ASP A 87 2.16 4.29 1.08
C ASP A 87 3.29 3.46 1.72
N TYR A 88 4.56 3.84 1.54
CA TYR A 88 5.66 3.13 2.19
C TYR A 88 6.69 4.05 2.84
N ILE A 89 7.06 3.71 4.07
CA ILE A 89 8.25 4.23 4.75
C ILE A 89 9.28 3.12 4.83
N VAL A 90 10.43 3.33 4.20
CA VAL A 90 11.54 2.36 4.17
C VAL A 90 12.71 2.94 4.96
N VAL A 91 13.07 2.27 6.06
CA VAL A 91 14.17 2.69 6.94
C VAL A 91 15.34 1.73 6.76
N THR A 92 16.45 2.25 6.26
CA THR A 92 17.74 1.55 6.19
C THR A 92 18.68 2.05 7.28
N ARG A 93 19.86 1.45 7.41
CA ARG A 93 20.88 1.89 8.40
C ARG A 93 21.24 3.39 8.31
N LYS A 94 21.20 3.98 7.11
CA LYS A 94 21.72 5.34 6.86
C LYS A 94 20.68 6.33 6.37
N ARG A 95 19.58 5.85 5.81
CA ARG A 95 18.60 6.68 5.10
C ARG A 95 17.19 6.14 5.32
N THR A 96 16.25 7.06 5.34
CA THR A 96 14.81 6.80 5.29
C THR A 96 14.29 7.27 3.95
N PHE A 97 13.44 6.45 3.32
CA PHE A 97 12.79 6.76 2.07
C PHE A 97 11.27 6.76 2.28
N ILE A 98 10.61 7.69 1.62
CA ILE A 98 9.15 7.75 1.48
C ILE A 98 8.87 7.40 0.02
N ILE A 99 8.07 6.36 -0.20
CA ILE A 99 7.70 5.90 -1.54
C ILE A 99 6.19 6.06 -1.68
N GLU A 100 5.79 6.76 -2.73
CA GLU A 100 4.39 6.95 -3.14
C GLU A 100 4.12 6.11 -4.39
N CYS A 101 3.02 5.37 -4.39
CA CYS A 101 2.56 4.58 -5.52
C CYS A 101 1.58 5.39 -6.36
N LYS A 102 1.89 5.59 -7.65
CA LYS A 102 0.94 6.17 -8.60
C LYS A 102 0.86 5.31 -9.86
N ASN A 103 -0.33 4.76 -10.12
CA ASN A 103 -0.65 4.18 -11.41
C ASN A 103 -1.14 5.26 -12.35
N LEU A 104 -0.26 5.66 -13.26
CA LEU A 104 -0.53 6.66 -14.27
C LEU A 104 -1.25 6.01 -15.45
N ILE A 105 -2.59 6.14 -15.49
CA ILE A 105 -3.45 5.62 -16.55
C ILE A 105 -4.30 6.76 -17.12
N GLY A 106 -4.32 6.92 -18.45
CA GLY A 106 -5.08 7.97 -19.15
C GLY A 106 -4.20 9.07 -19.73
N ASN A 107 -4.81 10.17 -20.17
CA ASN A 107 -4.08 11.39 -20.52
C ASN A 107 -3.73 12.14 -19.24
N ILE A 108 -2.44 12.36 -19.03
CA ILE A 108 -1.84 13.00 -17.86
C ILE A 108 -1.51 14.44 -18.20
#